data_AF-A0A960J646-F1
#
_entry.id   AF-A0A960J646-F1
#
_cell.length_a   1.000
_cell.length_b   1.000
_cell.length_c   1.000
_cell.angle_alpha   90.00
_cell.angle_beta   90.00
_cell.angle_gamma   90.00
#
_symmetry.space_group_name_H-M   'P 1'
#
loop_
_entity.id
_entity.type
_entity.pdbx_description
1 polymer ?
#
loop_
_entity_poly.entity_id
_entity_poly.type
_entity_poly.pdbx_seq_one_letter_code
_entity_poly.pdbx_strand_id
1 'polypeptide(L)'
;MSLSGKAVWYIESHLHDDVTLDAVAQSVGVSRFHLSRAFSVATGMSLTVYARARRLSEAARALADGAPDILTVAIETGYGSHEA
;
A
#
# COMPACT_ATOMS: atom_id res chain seq x y z
N MET A 1 0.28 18.25 -7.85
CA MET A 1 0.22 17.17 -6.84
C MET A 1 1.57 17.13 -6.10
N SER A 2 1.56 17.08 -4.77
CA SER A 2 2.79 16.99 -3.94
C SER A 2 3.49 15.65 -4.13
N LEU A 3 4.76 15.52 -3.72
CA LEU A 3 5.49 14.25 -3.78
C LEU A 3 4.74 13.11 -3.06
N SER A 4 4.33 13.35 -1.81
CA SER A 4 3.56 12.37 -1.03
C SER A 4 2.20 12.07 -1.67
N GLY A 5 1.55 13.08 -2.28
CA GLY A 5 0.29 12.86 -3.03
C GLY A 5 0.48 11.97 -4.27
N LYS A 6 1.57 12.15 -5.03
CA LYS A 6 1.90 11.27 -6.16
C LYS A 6 2.17 9.84 -5.69
N ALA A 7 2.87 9.69 -4.56
CA ALA A 7 3.14 8.39 -3.97
C ALA A 7 1.86 7.70 -3.49
N VAL A 8 0.95 8.41 -2.81
CA VAL A 8 -0.37 7.88 -2.43
C VAL A 8 -1.14 7.44 -3.67
N TRP A 9 -1.20 8.27 -4.70
CA TRP A 9 -1.90 7.92 -5.95
C TRP A 9 -1.34 6.65 -6.58
N TYR A 10 -0.01 6.49 -6.61
CA TYR A 10 0.62 5.27 -7.10
C TYR A 10 0.22 4.05 -6.26
N ILE A 11 0.27 4.15 -4.94
CA ILE A 11 -0.07 3.04 -4.03
C ILE A 11 -1.52 2.61 -4.20
N GLU A 12 -2.47 3.56 -4.21
CA GLU A 12 -3.90 3.25 -4.37
C GLU A 12 -4.21 2.63 -5.76
N SER A 13 -3.48 3.04 -6.79
CA SER A 13 -3.67 2.49 -8.15
C SER A 13 -3.08 1.09 -8.33
N HIS A 14 -2.22 0.62 -7.42
CA HIS A 14 -1.51 -0.66 -7.48
C HIS A 14 -1.69 -1.45 -6.18
N LEU A 15 -2.80 -1.26 -5.46
CA LEU A 15 -2.95 -1.76 -4.09
C LEU A 15 -2.90 -3.30 -4.00
N HIS A 16 -3.31 -3.99 -5.07
CA HIS A 16 -3.30 -5.45 -5.19
C HIS A 16 -1.97 -6.01 -5.72
N ASP A 17 -1.06 -5.16 -6.20
CA ASP A 17 0.27 -5.55 -6.68
C ASP A 17 1.30 -5.44 -5.55
N ASP A 18 2.49 -6.01 -5.70
CA ASP A 18 3.58 -5.82 -4.73
C ASP A 18 4.18 -4.40 -4.81
N VAL A 19 3.65 -3.50 -3.97
CA VAL A 19 4.12 -2.11 -3.88
C VAL A 19 5.39 -2.02 -3.02
N THR A 20 6.52 -1.79 -3.68
CA THR A 20 7.82 -1.57 -3.02
C THR A 20 8.19 -0.09 -3.01
N LEU A 21 8.96 0.33 -2.00
CA LEU A 21 9.49 1.71 -1.92
C LEU A 21 10.31 2.08 -3.17
N ASP A 22 11.00 1.12 -3.77
CA ASP A 22 11.83 1.32 -4.97
C ASP A 22 10.96 1.61 -6.20
N ALA A 23 9.93 0.81 -6.43
CA ALA A 23 8.99 1.01 -7.53
C ALA A 23 8.29 2.38 -7.44
N VAL A 24 7.84 2.78 -6.24
CA VAL A 24 7.24 4.10 -6.06
C VAL A 24 8.26 5.20 -6.31
N ALA A 25 9.47 5.09 -5.76
CA ALA A 25 10.54 6.08 -5.92
C ALA A 25 10.90 6.29 -7.41
N GLN A 26 10.98 5.20 -8.17
CA GLN A 26 11.21 5.23 -9.61
C GLN A 26 10.05 5.91 -10.35
N SER A 27 8.80 5.57 -10.01
CA SER A 27 7.60 6.15 -10.65
C SER A 27 7.48 7.67 -10.46
N VAL A 28 7.90 8.18 -9.29
CA VAL A 28 7.81 9.61 -8.95
C VAL A 28 9.11 10.38 -9.22
N GLY A 29 10.17 9.71 -9.70
CA GLY A 29 11.42 10.31 -10.12
C GLY A 29 12.30 10.84 -8.98
N VAL A 30 12.32 10.17 -7.82
CA VAL A 30 13.16 10.57 -6.67
C VAL A 30 13.91 9.37 -6.08
N SER A 31 14.89 9.63 -5.21
CA SER A 31 15.56 8.57 -4.46
C SER A 31 14.64 7.95 -3.40
N ARG A 32 14.86 6.66 -3.08
CA ARG A 32 14.17 5.97 -1.98
C ARG A 32 14.23 6.73 -0.65
N PHE A 33 15.38 7.33 -0.35
CA PHE A 33 15.58 8.10 0.88
C PHE A 33 14.71 9.37 0.90
N HIS A 34 14.70 10.14 -0.19
CA HIS A 34 13.86 11.33 -0.31
C HIS A 34 12.38 10.98 -0.21
N LEU A 35 11.95 9.91 -0.90
CA LEU A 35 10.57 9.46 -0.83
C LEU A 35 10.18 9.02 0.59
N SER A 36 10.97 8.15 1.21
CA SER A 36 10.69 7.62 2.55
C SER A 36 10.55 8.75 3.58
N ARG A 37 11.46 9.73 3.54
CA ARG A 37 11.44 10.88 4.45
C ARG A 37 10.24 11.79 4.18
N ALA A 38 10.02 12.20 2.93
CA ALA A 38 8.93 13.11 2.57
C ALA A 38 7.55 12.48 2.82
N PHE A 39 7.41 11.19 2.56
CA PHE A 39 6.17 10.45 2.82
C PHE A 39 5.91 10.39 4.33
N SER A 40 6.88 9.93 5.13
CA SER A 40 6.73 9.81 6.58
C SER A 40 6.43 11.16 7.25
N VAL A 41 7.07 12.24 6.81
CA VAL A 41 6.78 13.59 7.30
C VAL A 41 5.34 14.03 6.98
N ALA A 42 4.82 13.67 5.81
CA ALA A 42 3.49 14.08 5.37
C ALA A 42 2.36 13.23 5.95
N THR A 43 2.59 11.92 6.15
CA THR A 43 1.53 10.96 6.53
C THR A 43 1.66 10.44 7.96
N GLY A 44 2.80 10.70 8.63
CA GLY A 44 3.10 10.16 9.95
C GLY A 44 3.46 8.67 9.96
N MET A 45 3.54 8.03 8.79
CA MET A 45 3.83 6.59 8.67
C MET A 45 4.74 6.28 7.49
N SER A 46 5.44 5.15 7.55
CA SER A 46 6.22 4.70 6.39
C SER A 46 5.29 4.33 5.23
N LEU A 47 5.82 4.41 4.02
CA LEU A 47 5.11 4.03 2.80
C LEU A 47 4.61 2.59 2.83
N THR A 48 5.43 1.67 3.34
CA THR A 48 5.09 0.25 3.43
C THR A 48 3.99 -0.02 4.46
N VAL A 49 4.00 0.69 5.59
CA VAL A 49 2.93 0.61 6.60
C VAL A 49 1.63 1.16 6.03
N TYR A 50 1.68 2.27 5.30
CA TYR A 50 0.51 2.84 4.63
C TYR A 50 -0.13 1.84 3.65
N ALA A 51 0.67 1.24 2.75
CA ALA A 51 0.17 0.28 1.77
C ALA A 51 -0.50 -0.94 2.44
N ARG A 52 0.12 -1.49 3.50
CA ARG A 52 -0.46 -2.59 4.29
C ARG A 52 -1.77 -2.20 4.98
N ALA A 53 -1.82 -1.02 5.60
CA ALA A 53 -3.03 -0.53 6.25
C ALA A 53 -4.19 -0.35 5.26
N ARG A 54 -3.88 0.09 4.04
CA ARG A 54 -4.87 0.24 2.97
C ARG A 54 -5.40 -1.10 2.49
N ARG A 55 -4.53 -2.09 2.23
CA ARG A 55 -4.94 -3.47 1.92
C ARG A 55 -5.84 -4.06 3.00
N LEU A 56 -5.49 -3.89 4.27
CA LEU A 56 -6.31 -4.38 5.39
C LEU A 56 -7.68 -3.68 5.46
N SER A 57 -7.73 -2.39 5.14
CA SER A 57 -9.00 -1.64 5.11
C SER A 57 -9.92 -2.13 3.98
N GLU A 58 -9.37 -2.43 2.80
CA GLU A 58 -10.13 -3.05 1.71
C GLU A 58 -10.61 -4.45 2.07
N ALA A 59 -9.75 -5.27 2.71
CA ALA A 59 -10.13 -6.59 3.21
C ALA A 59 -11.31 -6.53 4.19
N ALA A 60 -11.21 -5.64 5.18
CA ALA A 60 -12.27 -5.45 6.17
C ALA A 60 -13.58 -5.01 5.51
N ARG A 61 -13.50 -4.14 4.50
CA ARG A 61 -14.66 -3.71 3.71
C ARG A 61 -15.28 -4.87 2.94
N ALA A 62 -14.48 -5.67 2.24
CA ALA A 62 -14.97 -6.84 1.49
C ALA A 62 -15.69 -7.84 2.41
N LEU A 63 -15.14 -8.09 3.61
CA LEU A 63 -15.79 -8.93 4.61
C LEU A 63 -17.12 -8.35 5.10
N ALA A 64 -17.17 -7.04 5.37
CA ALA A 64 -18.40 -6.37 5.77
C ALA A 64 -19.48 -6.39 4.68
N ASP A 65 -19.05 -6.36 3.41
CA ASP A 65 -19.93 -6.42 2.24
C ASP A 65 -20.37 -7.87 1.88
N GLY A 66 -19.99 -8.86 2.69
CA GLY A 66 -20.45 -10.25 2.56
C GLY A 66 -19.55 -11.15 1.72
N ALA A 67 -18.25 -10.85 1.63
CA ALA A 67 -17.30 -11.75 1.00
C ALA A 67 -17.43 -13.18 1.56
N PRO A 68 -17.40 -14.21 0.69
CA PRO A 68 -17.79 -15.56 1.05
C PRO A 68 -16.82 -16.25 2.01
N ASP A 69 -15.55 -15.81 2.04
CA ASP A 69 -14.50 -16.44 2.85
C ASP A 69 -13.32 -15.49 3.12
N ILE A 70 -12.79 -15.55 4.35
CA ILE A 70 -11.65 -14.75 4.83
C ILE A 70 -10.34 -15.12 4.11
N LEU A 71 -10.18 -16.36 3.67
CA LEU A 71 -8.99 -16.80 2.94
C LEU A 71 -8.92 -16.16 1.55
N THR A 72 -10.07 -16.05 0.87
CA THR A 72 -10.16 -15.37 -0.43
C THR A 72 -9.76 -13.90 -0.30
N VAL A 73 -10.28 -13.22 0.73
CA VAL A 73 -9.94 -11.83 1.04
C VAL A 73 -8.46 -11.66 1.36
N ALA A 74 -7.85 -12.59 2.12
CA ALA A 74 -6.42 -12.54 2.44
C ALA A 74 -5.54 -12.70 1.19
N ILE A 75 -5.90 -13.60 0.28
CA ILE A 75 -5.18 -13.79 -0.98
C ILE A 75 -5.28 -12.53 -1.86
N GLU A 76 -6.48 -11.98 -2.04
CA GLU A 76 -6.74 -10.81 -2.89
C GLU A 76 -6.13 -9.50 -2.36
N THR A 77 -5.89 -9.42 -1.05
CA THR A 77 -5.25 -8.25 -0.41
C THR A 77 -3.75 -8.43 -0.20
N GLY A 78 -3.13 -9.40 -0.86
CA GLY A 78 -1.68 -9.56 -0.87
C GLY A 78 -1.10 -10.15 0.43
N TYR A 79 -1.91 -10.85 1.22
CA TYR A 79 -1.48 -11.68 2.34
C TYR A 79 -1.33 -13.17 1.94
N GLY A 80 -1.22 -13.45 0.64
CA GLY A 80 -1.21 -14.80 0.08
C GLY A 80 0.07 -15.64 0.29
N SER A 81 1.09 -15.16 1.00
CA SER A 81 2.29 -15.96 1.32
C SER A 81 2.32 -16.37 2.79
N HIS A 82 2.37 -17.68 3.01
CA HIS A 82 2.67 -18.31 4.30
C HIS A 82 3.99 -17.79 4.86
N GLU A 83 4.01 -17.61 6.18
CA GLU A 83 5.12 -17.23 7.09
C GLU A 83 5.32 -15.73 7.38
N ALA A 84 5.11 -15.43 8.67
CA ALA A 84 5.66 -14.32 9.42
C ALA A 84 7.06 -14.68 9.94
#